data_AF-A0A928CKU6-F1
#
_entry.id   AF-A0A928CKU6-F1
#
_cell.length_a   1.000
_cell.length_b   1.000
_cell.length_c   1.000
_cell.angle_alpha   90.00
_cell.angle_beta   90.00
_cell.angle_gamma   90.00
#
_symmetry.space_group_name_H-M   'P 1'
#
loop_
_entity.id
_entity.type
_entity.pdbx_description
1 polymer ?
#
loop_
_entity_poly.entity_id
_entity_poly.type
_entity_poly.pdbx_seq_one_letter_code
_entity_poly.pdbx_strand_id
1 'polypeptide(L)'
;MKKETINSIRILAAADPTVTPEQVENIVRACEVKQVHRQLISGNEARQIIGGERPISKVTLGKWIKQGKVTPVKISRRIYRYDRLEIERLAYGGQA
;
A
#
# COMPACT_ATOMS: atom_id res chain seq x y z
N MET A 1 -1.85 -2.49 -14.93
CA MET A 1 -1.12 -2.70 -16.21
C MET A 1 -2.08 -2.49 -17.37
N LYS A 2 -1.62 -2.12 -18.58
CA LYS A 2 -2.52 -1.98 -19.74
C LYS A 2 -3.00 -3.37 -20.18
N LYS A 3 -4.24 -3.47 -20.70
CA LYS A 3 -4.83 -4.74 -21.17
C LYS A 3 -3.99 -5.38 -22.28
N GLU A 4 -3.43 -4.57 -23.16
CA GLU A 4 -2.53 -5.00 -24.25
C GLU A 4 -1.32 -5.76 -23.70
N THR A 5 -0.68 -5.23 -22.65
CA THR A 5 0.48 -5.87 -22.00
C THR A 5 0.12 -7.21 -21.35
N ILE A 6 -1.06 -7.31 -20.73
CA ILE A 6 -1.55 -8.56 -20.13
C ILE A 6 -1.77 -9.61 -21.22
N ASN A 7 -2.34 -9.22 -22.36
CA ASN A 7 -2.51 -10.12 -23.50
C ASN A 7 -1.18 -10.59 -24.07
N SER A 8 -0.18 -9.71 -24.20
CA SER A 8 1.17 -10.11 -24.62
C SER A 8 1.79 -11.12 -23.66
N ILE A 9 1.65 -10.93 -22.35
CA ILE A 9 2.15 -11.87 -21.34
C ILE A 9 1.44 -13.23 -21.45
N ARG A 10 0.11 -13.24 -21.65
CA ARG A 10 -0.65 -14.47 -21.87
C ARG A 10 -0.15 -15.23 -23.11
N ILE A 11 0.06 -14.53 -24.22
CA ILE A 11 0.55 -15.14 -25.47
C ILE A 11 1.96 -15.71 -25.29
N LEU A 12 2.86 -14.98 -24.64
CA LEU A 12 4.23 -15.43 -24.38
C LEU A 12 4.27 -16.63 -23.43
N ALA A 13 3.48 -16.61 -22.36
CA ALA A 13 3.43 -17.72 -21.40
C ALA A 13 2.78 -18.98 -22.00
N ALA A 14 1.78 -18.84 -22.87
CA ALA A 14 1.16 -19.97 -23.56
C ALA A 14 2.03 -20.57 -24.67
N ALA A 15 3.02 -19.81 -25.17
CA ALA A 15 3.98 -20.30 -26.16
C ALA A 15 5.10 -21.16 -25.54
N ASP A 16 5.26 -21.13 -24.21
CA ASP A 16 6.23 -21.94 -23.50
C ASP A 16 5.65 -23.36 -23.22
N PRO A 17 6.24 -24.43 -23.80
CA PRO A 17 5.74 -25.79 -23.63
C PRO A 17 5.93 -26.34 -22.21
N THR A 18 6.70 -25.66 -21.36
CA THR A 18 6.94 -26.07 -19.96
C THR A 18 5.90 -25.52 -18.98
N VAL A 19 5.04 -24.61 -19.44
CA VAL A 19 4.04 -23.92 -18.61
C VAL A 19 2.66 -24.53 -18.81
N THR A 20 2.01 -24.91 -17.72
CA THR A 20 0.65 -25.46 -17.78
C THR A 20 -0.39 -24.35 -17.98
N PRO A 21 -1.59 -24.66 -18.53
CA PRO A 21 -2.67 -23.69 -18.66
C PRO A 21 -3.04 -23.01 -17.33
N GLU A 22 -3.04 -23.77 -16.22
CA GLU A 22 -3.29 -23.22 -14.88
C GLU A 22 -2.21 -22.21 -14.45
N GLN A 23 -0.94 -22.46 -14.79
CA GLN A 23 0.15 -21.54 -14.51
C GLN A 23 0.04 -20.26 -15.34
N VAL A 24 -0.35 -20.34 -16.61
CA VAL A 24 -0.64 -19.16 -17.45
C VAL A 24 -1.75 -18.32 -16.82
N GLU A 25 -2.82 -18.95 -16.36
CA GLU A 25 -3.93 -18.24 -15.73
C GLU A 25 -3.51 -17.58 -14.41
N ASN A 26 -2.69 -18.25 -13.60
CA ASN A 26 -2.13 -17.67 -12.39
C ASN A 26 -1.21 -16.47 -12.66
N ILE A 27 -0.38 -16.52 -13.71
CA ILE A 27 0.49 -15.40 -14.12
C ILE A 27 -0.36 -14.22 -14.56
N VAL A 28 -1.39 -14.45 -15.38
CA VAL A 28 -2.30 -13.40 -15.84
C VAL A 28 -3.06 -12.79 -14.66
N ARG A 29 -3.56 -13.62 -13.74
CA ARG A 29 -4.26 -13.16 -12.55
C ARG A 29 -3.35 -12.32 -11.65
N ALA A 30 -2.09 -12.71 -11.48
CA ALA A 30 -1.09 -11.93 -10.74
C ALA A 30 -0.81 -10.57 -11.41
N CYS A 31 -0.79 -10.54 -12.74
CA CYS A 31 -0.64 -9.33 -13.54
C CYS A 31 -1.87 -8.40 -13.52
N GLU A 32 -3.06 -8.97 -13.29
CA GLU A 32 -4.32 -8.26 -13.13
C GLU A 32 -4.55 -7.70 -11.73
N VAL A 33 -3.82 -8.19 -10.71
CA VAL A 33 -3.88 -7.63 -9.37
C VAL A 33 -3.54 -6.14 -9.47
N LYS A 34 -4.57 -5.30 -9.32
CA LYS A 34 -4.39 -3.86 -9.21
C LYS A 34 -3.33 -3.65 -8.14
N GLN A 35 -2.20 -3.04 -8.52
CA GLN A 35 -1.31 -2.44 -7.53
C GLN A 35 -2.22 -1.62 -6.63
N VAL A 36 -2.35 -2.04 -5.38
CA VAL A 36 -3.04 -1.23 -4.37
C VAL A 36 -2.21 0.03 -4.33
N HIS A 37 -2.72 1.10 -4.95
CA HIS A 37 -2.07 2.39 -4.88
C HIS A 37 -2.12 2.78 -3.41
N ARG A 38 -1.00 2.57 -2.72
CA ARG A 38 -0.81 3.02 -1.34
C ARG A 38 -1.00 4.52 -1.38
N GLN A 39 -2.13 4.99 -0.86
CA GLN A 39 -2.40 6.41 -0.80
C GLN A 39 -1.51 6.98 0.30
N LEU A 40 -0.47 7.70 -0.12
CA LEU A 40 0.50 8.27 0.80
C LEU A 40 0.05 9.65 1.27
N ILE A 41 -0.19 9.79 2.56
CA ILE A 41 -0.66 11.02 3.18
C ILE A 41 0.47 11.71 3.97
N SER A 42 0.31 13.01 4.18
CA SER A 42 1.20 13.82 5.01
C SER A 42 1.04 13.51 6.51
N GLY A 43 2.01 13.93 7.31
CA GLY A 43 1.89 13.81 8.76
C GLY A 43 0.76 14.63 9.38
N ASN A 44 0.36 15.74 8.74
CA ASN A 44 -0.78 16.54 9.22
C ASN A 44 -2.10 15.80 8.98
N GLU A 45 -2.29 15.22 7.79
CA GLU A 45 -3.45 14.39 7.48
C GLU A 45 -3.50 13.17 8.40
N ALA A 46 -2.37 12.50 8.62
CA ALA A 46 -2.33 11.34 9.51
C ALA A 46 -2.78 11.68 10.94
N ARG A 47 -2.33 12.83 11.48
CA ARG A 47 -2.75 13.31 12.80
C ARG A 47 -4.25 13.60 12.88
N GLN A 48 -4.82 14.12 11.79
CA GLN A 48 -6.24 14.45 11.72
C GLN A 48 -7.11 13.21 11.59
N ILE A 49 -6.69 12.21 10.82
CA ILE A 49 -7.39 10.92 10.73
C ILE A 49 -7.39 10.21 12.09
N ILE A 50 -6.24 10.16 12.77
CA ILE A 50 -6.13 9.51 14.08
C ILE A 50 -6.94 10.24 15.16
N GLY A 51 -6.86 11.58 15.19
CA GLY A 51 -7.48 12.39 16.24
C GLY A 51 -8.93 12.78 15.96
N GLY A 52 -9.44 12.53 14.76
CA GLY A 52 -10.76 12.98 14.33
C GLY A 52 -10.93 14.50 14.49
N GLU A 53 -11.90 14.90 15.30
CA GLU A 53 -12.20 16.31 15.62
C GLU A 53 -11.06 17.03 16.36
N ARG A 54 -10.22 16.29 17.12
CA ARG A 54 -9.05 16.83 17.80
C ARG A 54 -7.78 16.12 17.33
N PRO A 55 -7.10 16.64 16.29
CA PRO A 55 -5.88 16.04 15.76
C PRO A 55 -4.82 15.83 16.84
N ILE A 56 -4.18 14.65 16.84
CA ILE A 56 -3.09 14.38 17.79
C ILE A 56 -1.91 15.32 17.55
N SER A 57 -1.09 15.54 18.58
CA SER A 57 0.10 16.38 18.46
C SER A 57 1.19 15.72 17.60
N LYS A 58 2.10 16.52 17.03
CA LYS A 58 3.28 15.99 16.31
C LYS A 58 4.15 15.13 17.22
N VAL A 59 4.23 15.47 18.50
CA VAL A 59 5.01 14.74 19.51
C VAL A 59 4.41 13.35 19.73
N THR A 60 3.08 13.26 19.81
CA THR A 60 2.35 11.99 19.95
C THR A 60 2.61 11.09 18.75
N LEU A 61 2.49 11.62 17.52
CA LEU A 61 2.81 10.86 16.32
C LEU A 61 4.27 10.38 16.32
N GLY A 62 5.21 11.23 16.73
CA GLY A 62 6.62 10.85 16.88
C GLY A 62 6.86 9.73 17.90
N LYS A 63 6.11 9.71 19.02
CA LYS A 63 6.16 8.61 20.00
C LYS A 63 5.67 7.30 19.38
N TRP A 64 4.59 7.34 18.61
CA TRP A 64 4.02 6.14 17.98
C TRP A 64 4.94 5.55 16.91
N ILE A 65 5.64 6.40 16.16
CA ILE A 65 6.69 5.96 15.23
C ILE A 65 7.82 5.25 15.99
N LYS A 66 8.31 5.82 17.10
CA LYS A 66 9.33 5.19 17.94
C LYS A 66 8.88 3.86 18.55
N GLN A 67 7.59 3.74 18.85
CA GLN A 67 6.97 2.52 19.37
C GLN A 67 6.66 1.48 18.27
N GLY A 68 6.91 1.79 17.00
CA GLY A 68 6.59 0.89 15.88
C GLY A 68 5.10 0.77 15.55
N LYS A 69 4.25 1.64 16.10
CA LYS A 69 2.79 1.64 15.85
C LYS A 69 2.41 2.27 14.51
N VAL A 70 3.29 3.10 13.96
CA VAL A 70 3.12 3.80 12.69
C VAL A 70 4.42 3.72 11.92
N THR A 71 4.36 3.30 10.67
CA THR A 71 5.53 3.15 9.81
C THR A 71 5.63 4.32 8.83
N PRO A 72 6.58 5.25 9.01
CA PRO A 72 6.75 6.34 8.06
C PRO A 72 7.47 5.87 6.79
N VAL A 73 6.90 6.19 5.63
CA VAL A 73 7.52 6.01 4.32
C VAL A 73 8.40 7.23 4.03
N LYS A 74 9.71 7.01 3.96
CA LYS A 74 10.67 8.08 3.63
C LYS A 74 10.67 8.32 2.12
N ILE A 75 10.23 9.51 1.70
CA ILE A 75 10.26 9.94 0.29
C ILE A 75 11.57 10.67 -0.03
N SER A 76 12.04 11.49 0.90
CA SER A 76 13.32 12.23 0.78
C SER A 76 13.95 12.46 2.14
N ARG A 77 15.10 13.14 2.20
CA ARG A 77 15.80 13.46 3.46
C ARG A 77 14.93 14.17 4.50
N ARG A 78 13.93 14.96 4.07
CA ARG A 78 13.07 15.76 4.95
C ARG A 78 11.59 15.42 4.84
N ILE A 79 11.21 14.57 3.87
CA ILE A 79 9.80 14.29 3.57
C ILE A 79 9.49 12.85 3.92
N TYR A 80 8.57 12.71 4.87
CA TYR A 80 7.98 11.45 5.28
C TYR A 80 6.49 11.47 4.95
N ARG A 81 5.99 10.33 4.51
CA ARG A 81 4.58 10.07 4.24
C ARG A 81 4.12 8.84 5.02
N TYR A 82 2.82 8.64 5.08
CA TYR A 82 2.20 7.54 5.81
C TYR A 82 1.22 6.83 4.90
N ASP A 83 1.08 5.52 5.03
CA ASP A 83 0.04 4.79 4.31
C ASP A 83 -1.31 5.12 4.94
N ARG A 84 -2.23 5.68 4.15
CA ARG A 84 -3.56 6.05 4.63
C ARG A 84 -4.30 4.87 5.24
N LEU A 85 -4.20 3.68 4.66
CA LEU A 85 -4.91 2.49 5.17
C LEU A 85 -4.36 2.06 6.53
N GLU A 86 -3.04 2.12 6.72
CA GLU A 86 -2.42 1.84 8.03
C GLU A 86 -2.92 2.81 9.09
N ILE A 87 -2.97 4.10 8.75
CA ILE A 87 -3.42 5.16 9.65
C ILE A 87 -4.92 5.04 9.97
N GLU A 88 -5.76 4.77 8.97
CA GLU A 88 -7.19 4.54 9.16
C GLU A 88 -7.43 3.29 10.02
N ARG A 89 -6.71 2.19 9.77
CA ARG A 89 -6.77 1.01 10.64
C ARG A 89 -6.37 1.31 12.07
N LEU A 90 -5.35 2.13 12.28
CA LEU A 90 -4.95 2.54 13.63
C LEU A 90 -6.01 3.43 14.31
N ALA A 91 -6.71 4.27 13.55
CA ALA A 91 -7.75 5.15 14.06
C ALA A 91 -9.05 4.39 14.41
N TYR A 92 -9.48 3.47 13.55
CA TYR A 92 -10.77 2.77 13.68
C TYR A 92 -10.67 1.37 14.30
N GLY A 93 -9.51 0.73 14.22
CA GLY A 93 -9.30 -0.66 14.58
C GLY A 93 -8.46 -0.83 15.84
N GLY A 94 -8.68 -0.01 16.87
CA GLY A 94 -8.00 -0.16 18.16
C GLY A 94 -8.31 -1.51 18.84
N GLN A 95 -7.70 -2.59 18.37
CA GLN A 95 -7.52 -3.89 19.02
C GLN A 95 -6.71 -4.81 18.07
N ALA A 96 -5.42 -4.97 18.39
CA ALA A 96 -4.71 -6.23 18.24
C ALA A 96 -4.40 -6.74 19.65
#